data_AF-A0A9C8E2C7-F1
#
_entry.id   AF-A0A9C8E2C7-F1
#
_cell.length_a   1.000
_cell.length_b   1.000
_cell.length_c   1.000
_cell.angle_alpha   90.00
_cell.angle_beta   90.00
_cell.angle_gamma   90.00
#
_symmetry.space_group_name_H-M   'P 1'
#
loop_
_entity.id
_entity.type
_entity.pdbx_description
1 polymer ?
#
loop_
_entity_poly.entity_id
_entity_poly.type
_entity_poly.pdbx_seq_one_letter_code
_entity_poly.pdbx_strand_id
1 'polypeptide(L)'
;MMRGQKAMTIAVRAPKGHIVLHREPLNPSIYQSPWARIPFLRGLMLLWDALGLGVKALLFSANVALEEEEVELKGTGAWLTIGLGMAFAVGIFFLLPVAIVSLLERFIHSALISNLVEGVIRLGLFIAYIAGIGLWPDVKRV
;
A
#
# COMPACT_ATOMS: atom_id res chain seq x y z
N MET A 1 10.27 4.44 14.98
CA MET A 1 11.30 5.29 14.33
C MET A 1 11.47 6.55 15.18
N MET A 2 12.70 6.91 15.51
CA MET A 2 13.02 8.16 16.21
C MET A 2 13.99 8.98 15.36
N ARG A 3 13.68 10.26 15.17
CA ARG A 3 14.47 11.21 14.37
C ARG A 3 15.07 12.27 15.28
N GLY A 4 16.40 12.38 15.30
CA GLY A 4 17.13 13.46 15.96
C GLY A 4 17.53 14.56 14.98
N GLN A 5 18.40 15.48 15.41
CA GLN A 5 18.88 16.58 14.55
C GLN A 5 19.94 16.13 13.51
N LYS A 6 20.66 15.04 13.79
CA LYS A 6 21.80 14.57 12.98
C LYS A 6 21.66 13.14 12.47
N ALA A 7 20.78 12.36 13.08
CA ALA A 7 20.63 10.95 12.78
C ALA A 7 19.20 10.49 13.02
N MET A 8 18.83 9.42 12.35
CA MET A 8 17.58 8.71 12.48
C MET A 8 17.86 7.27 12.87
N THR A 9 17.02 6.72 13.73
CA THR A 9 17.07 5.33 14.15
C THR A 9 15.73 4.65 13.95
N ILE A 10 15.77 3.47 13.34
CA ILE A 10 14.63 2.57 13.15
C ILE A 10 14.94 1.31 13.95
N ALA A 11 13.97 0.83 14.72
CA ALA A 11 14.05 -0.42 15.46
C ALA A 11 12.82 -1.24 15.10
N VAL A 12 13.03 -2.46 14.61
CA VAL A 12 11.99 -3.39 14.16
C VAL A 12 12.17 -4.70 14.93
N ARG A 13 11.07 -5.28 15.41
CA ARG A 13 11.09 -6.61 16.00
C ARG A 13 11.06 -7.65 14.88
N ALA A 14 12.11 -8.45 14.77
CA ALA A 14 12.16 -9.57 13.84
C ALA A 14 11.19 -10.69 14.26
N PRO A 15 10.71 -11.52 13.34
CA PRO A 15 9.86 -12.68 13.65
C PRO A 15 10.47 -13.62 14.72
N LYS A 16 11.79 -13.80 14.72
CA LYS A 16 12.57 -14.56 15.74
C LYS A 16 12.63 -13.90 17.12
N GLY A 17 11.90 -12.80 17.34
CA GLY A 17 11.77 -12.11 18.63
C GLY A 17 12.90 -11.16 19.00
N HIS A 18 14.00 -11.10 18.24
CA HIS A 18 15.08 -10.13 18.44
C HIS A 18 14.77 -8.78 17.78
N ILE A 19 15.51 -7.73 18.14
CA ILE A 19 15.32 -6.37 17.62
C ILE A 19 16.44 -6.05 16.63
N VAL A 20 16.07 -5.72 15.39
CA VAL A 20 16.99 -5.22 14.36
C VAL A 20 17.00 -3.71 14.40
N LEU A 21 18.19 -3.12 14.47
CA LEU A 21 18.38 -1.68 14.60
C LEU A 21 19.10 -1.13 13.39
N HIS A 22 18.51 -0.11 12.77
CA HIS A 22 19.06 0.59 11.62
C HIS A 22 19.26 2.06 11.94
N ARG A 23 20.47 2.58 11.71
CA ARG A 23 20.83 3.97 12.01
C ARG A 23 21.43 4.62 10.78
N GLU A 24 20.84 5.74 10.37
CA GLU A 24 21.31 6.53 9.23
C GLU A 24 21.57 7.99 9.65
N PRO A 25 22.64 8.63 9.14
CA PRO A 25 22.82 10.06 9.30
C PRO A 25 21.80 10.82 8.44
N LEU A 26 21.26 11.91 9.00
CA LEU A 26 20.36 12.81 8.25
C LEU A 26 21.18 13.76 7.39
N ASN A 27 20.68 14.08 6.20
CA ASN A 27 21.38 14.96 5.27
C ASN A 27 21.44 16.39 5.82
N PRO A 28 22.63 16.95 6.14
CA PRO A 28 22.76 18.29 6.72
C PRO A 28 22.22 19.39 5.82
N SER A 29 22.22 19.18 4.50
CA SER A 29 21.82 20.18 3.50
C SER A 29 20.35 20.60 3.65
N ILE A 30 19.46 19.66 3.97
CA ILE A 30 18.02 19.95 4.14
C ILE A 30 17.78 20.77 5.41
N TYR A 31 18.56 20.51 6.47
CA TYR A 31 18.35 21.07 7.80
C TYR A 31 19.14 22.35 8.07
N GLN A 32 20.21 22.60 7.31
CA GLN A 32 21.08 23.78 7.48
C GLN A 32 20.99 24.77 6.30
N SER A 33 20.17 24.49 5.28
CA SER A 33 19.98 25.42 4.15
C SER A 33 19.33 26.74 4.59
N PRO A 34 19.62 27.86 3.89
CA PRO A 34 18.93 29.13 4.13
C PRO A 34 17.42 29.06 3.86
N TRP A 35 16.99 28.09 3.05
CA TRP A 35 15.59 27.85 2.68
C TRP A 35 14.81 27.26 3.87
N ALA A 36 15.50 26.53 4.75
CA ALA A 36 14.96 26.05 6.01
C ALA A 36 14.71 27.16 7.06
N ARG A 37 15.00 28.44 6.77
CA ARG A 37 14.68 29.58 7.67
C ARG A 37 13.31 30.19 7.40
N ILE A 38 12.70 29.92 6.25
CA ILE A 38 11.40 30.49 5.85
C ILE A 38 10.29 29.57 6.39
N PRO A 39 9.35 30.02 7.24
CA PRO A 39 8.46 29.15 8.00
C PRO A 39 7.60 28.20 7.14
N PHE A 40 7.04 28.69 6.03
CA PHE A 40 6.21 27.88 5.13
C PHE A 40 7.03 26.87 4.31
N LEU A 41 8.09 27.35 3.66
CA LEU A 41 8.96 26.53 2.82
C LEU A 41 9.70 25.45 3.63
N ARG A 42 10.13 25.82 4.85
CA ARG A 42 10.70 24.90 5.83
C ARG A 42 9.75 23.76 6.17
N GLY A 43 8.47 24.09 6.42
CA GLY A 43 7.45 23.09 6.75
C GLY A 43 7.25 22.08 5.61
N LEU A 44 7.14 22.57 4.37
CA LEU A 44 6.97 21.72 3.20
C LEU A 44 8.18 20.80 2.97
N MET A 45 9.40 21.33 3.07
CA MET A 45 10.63 20.52 2.93
C MET A 45 10.78 19.48 4.04
N LEU A 46 10.50 19.84 5.30
CA LEU A 46 10.56 18.91 6.43
C LEU A 46 9.49 17.81 6.35
N LEU A 47 8.31 18.15 5.85
CA LEU A 47 7.24 17.19 5.61
C LEU A 47 7.65 16.20 4.52
N TRP A 48 8.20 16.70 3.42
CA TRP A 48 8.70 15.86 2.33
C TRP A 48 9.79 14.89 2.80
N ASP A 49 10.77 15.41 3.55
CA ASP A 49 11.83 14.58 4.13
C ASP A 49 11.26 13.54 5.12
N ALA A 50 10.34 13.93 6.00
CA ALA A 50 9.69 13.01 6.93
C ALA A 50 8.88 11.91 6.22
N LEU A 51 8.16 12.23 5.14
CA LEU A 51 7.46 11.25 4.32
C LEU A 51 8.45 10.26 3.69
N GLY A 52 9.52 10.77 3.08
CA GLY A 52 10.54 9.92 2.45
C GLY A 52 11.22 8.99 3.46
N LEU A 53 11.61 9.50 4.63
CA LEU A 53 12.18 8.71 5.71
C LEU A 53 11.16 7.69 6.29
N GLY A 54 9.88 8.06 6.37
CA GLY A 54 8.80 7.18 6.80
C GLY A 54 8.60 6.00 5.85
N VAL A 55 8.56 6.26 4.53
CA VAL A 55 8.48 5.20 3.51
C VAL A 55 9.69 4.28 3.61
N LYS A 56 10.91 4.82 3.78
CA LYS A 56 12.11 3.99 4.02
C LYS A 56 11.97 3.12 5.26
N ALA A 57 11.45 3.65 6.36
CA ALA A 57 11.25 2.89 7.58
C ALA A 57 10.23 1.75 7.40
N LEU A 58 9.17 1.98 6.65
CA LEU A 58 8.19 0.95 6.29
C LEU A 58 8.81 -0.15 5.43
N LEU A 59 9.57 0.22 4.39
CA LEU A 59 10.28 -0.74 3.54
C LEU A 59 11.30 -1.55 4.33
N PHE A 60 12.06 -0.91 5.22
CA PHE A 60 12.98 -1.61 6.12
C PHE A 60 12.24 -2.61 7.03
N SER A 61 11.11 -2.20 7.61
CA SER A 61 10.29 -3.09 8.44
C SER A 61 9.72 -4.27 7.65
N ALA A 62 9.29 -4.04 6.41
CA ALA A 62 8.83 -5.10 5.53
C ALA A 62 9.95 -6.09 5.22
N ASN A 63 11.15 -5.60 4.86
CA ASN A 63 12.30 -6.46 4.59
C ASN A 63 12.69 -7.31 5.81
N VAL A 64 12.72 -6.74 7.01
CA VAL A 64 13.01 -7.49 8.25
C VAL A 64 11.92 -8.51 8.59
N ALA A 65 10.66 -8.21 8.27
CA ALA A 65 9.57 -9.18 8.43
C ALA A 65 9.67 -10.33 7.41
N LEU A 66 10.15 -10.03 6.20
CA LEU A 66 10.35 -10.97 5.12
C LEU A 66 11.72 -11.67 5.14
N GLU A 67 12.63 -11.33 6.05
CA GLU A 67 13.94 -11.99 6.16
C GLU A 67 13.84 -13.50 6.50
N GLU A 68 12.67 -14.00 6.91
CA GLU A 68 12.37 -15.45 7.01
C GLU A 68 11.67 -16.03 5.77
N GLU A 69 11.02 -15.17 5.00
CA GLU A 69 10.47 -15.47 3.69
C GLU A 69 11.47 -14.97 2.65
N GLU A 70 12.55 -15.73 2.43
CA GLU A 70 13.21 -15.75 1.12
C GLU A 70 12.19 -16.23 0.07
N VAL A 71 11.11 -15.48 -0.17
CA VAL A 71 10.55 -15.41 -1.50
C VAL A 71 11.55 -14.55 -2.25
N GLU A 72 12.66 -15.17 -2.64
CA GLU A 72 13.38 -14.78 -3.83
C GLU A 72 12.38 -14.87 -4.99
N LEU A 73 11.55 -13.85 -5.12
CA LEU A 73 10.82 -13.51 -6.33
C LEU A 73 11.81 -12.91 -7.34
N LYS A 74 12.99 -13.54 -7.49
CA LYS A 74 13.94 -13.25 -8.55
C LYS A 74 13.66 -14.20 -9.70
N GLY A 75 12.85 -13.73 -10.63
CA GLY A 75 12.61 -14.43 -11.90
C GLY A 75 11.23 -14.20 -12.49
N THR A 76 10.99 -14.85 -13.62
CA THR A 76 9.71 -14.91 -14.35
C THR A 76 8.52 -15.33 -13.46
N GLY A 77 8.78 -16.10 -12.39
CA GLY A 77 7.74 -16.49 -11.43
C GLY A 77 7.09 -15.31 -10.72
N ALA A 78 7.85 -14.28 -10.34
CA ALA A 78 7.33 -13.08 -9.69
C ALA A 78 6.40 -12.27 -10.60
N TRP A 79 6.84 -12.09 -11.85
CA TRP A 79 6.04 -11.42 -12.88
C TRP A 79 4.78 -12.21 -13.22
N LEU A 80 4.84 -13.55 -13.14
CA LEU A 80 3.67 -14.40 -13.31
C LEU A 80 2.67 -14.20 -12.15
N THR A 81 3.11 -14.21 -10.89
CA THR A 81 2.20 -13.97 -9.75
C THR A 81 1.59 -12.58 -9.78
N ILE A 82 2.38 -11.55 -10.09
CA ILE A 82 1.89 -10.18 -10.25
C ILE A 82 0.89 -10.10 -11.41
N GLY A 83 1.24 -10.68 -12.56
CA GLY A 83 0.38 -10.71 -13.74
C GLY A 83 -0.94 -11.45 -13.49
N LEU A 84 -0.88 -12.59 -12.82
CA LEU A 84 -2.05 -13.40 -12.47
C LEU A 84 -2.93 -12.66 -11.45
N GLY A 85 -2.34 -12.06 -10.42
CA GLY A 85 -3.05 -11.23 -9.46
C GLY A 85 -3.73 -10.02 -10.12
N MET A 86 -3.04 -9.35 -11.04
CA MET A 86 -3.61 -8.25 -11.82
C MET A 86 -4.75 -8.73 -12.71
N ALA A 87 -4.60 -9.87 -13.38
CA ALA A 87 -5.66 -10.46 -14.20
C ALA A 87 -6.90 -10.80 -13.38
N PHE A 88 -6.73 -11.38 -12.18
CA PHE A 88 -7.84 -11.61 -11.25
C PHE A 88 -8.49 -10.31 -10.78
N ALA A 89 -7.70 -9.29 -10.46
CA ALA A 89 -8.23 -7.99 -10.06
C ALA A 89 -9.07 -7.36 -11.18
N VAL A 90 -8.57 -7.34 -12.42
CA VAL A 90 -9.32 -6.85 -13.58
C VAL A 90 -10.57 -7.71 -13.82
N GLY A 91 -10.43 -9.03 -13.74
CA GLY A 91 -11.54 -9.97 -13.90
C GLY A 91 -12.68 -9.71 -12.91
N ILE A 92 -12.37 -9.63 -11.62
CA ILE A 92 -13.37 -9.55 -10.55
C ILE A 92 -13.91 -8.12 -10.38
N PHE A 93 -13.09 -7.08 -10.51
CA PHE A 93 -13.51 -5.70 -10.20
C PHE A 93 -13.92 -4.87 -11.42
N PHE A 94 -13.58 -5.30 -12.64
CA PHE A 94 -13.94 -4.57 -13.86
C PHE A 94 -14.81 -5.42 -14.79
N LEU A 95 -14.36 -6.64 -15.14
CA LEU A 95 -15.09 -7.46 -16.11
C LEU A 95 -16.37 -8.07 -15.51
N LEU A 96 -16.30 -8.60 -14.29
CA LEU A 96 -17.44 -9.25 -13.64
C LEU A 96 -18.63 -8.30 -13.40
N PRO A 97 -18.45 -7.07 -12.85
CA PRO A 97 -19.57 -6.14 -12.69
C PRO A 97 -20.23 -5.80 -14.03
N VAL A 98 -19.43 -5.55 -15.07
CA VAL A 98 -19.94 -5.23 -16.42
C VAL A 98 -20.69 -6.42 -17.03
N ALA A 99 -20.17 -7.64 -16.87
CA ALA A 99 -20.83 -8.86 -17.33
C ALA A 99 -22.19 -9.07 -16.64
N ILE A 100 -22.26 -8.83 -15.31
CA ILE A 100 -23.53 -8.92 -14.57
C ILE A 100 -24.51 -7.86 -15.08
N VAL A 101 -24.08 -6.60 -15.20
CA VAL A 101 -24.96 -5.49 -15.64
C VAL A 101 -25.47 -5.71 -17.06
N SER A 102 -24.60 -6.08 -18.00
CA SER A 102 -25.00 -6.37 -19.39
C SER A 102 -26.00 -7.52 -19.52
N LEU A 103 -25.98 -8.50 -18.60
CA LEU A 103 -27.02 -9.53 -18.53
C LEU A 103 -28.35 -8.96 -18.02
N LEU A 104 -28.30 -8.04 -17.06
CA LEU A 104 -29.47 -7.35 -16.50
C LEU A 104 -30.08 -6.31 -17.45
N GLU A 105 -29.27 -5.68 -18.31
CA GLU A 105 -29.73 -4.74 -19.35
C GLU A 105 -30.69 -5.39 -20.34
N ARG A 106 -30.64 -6.72 -20.51
CA ARG A 106 -31.63 -7.46 -21.29
C ARG A 106 -33.06 -7.32 -20.73
N PHE A 107 -33.20 -6.96 -19.45
CA PHE A 107 -34.47 -6.76 -18.77
C PHE A 107 -34.75 -5.28 -18.43
N ILE A 108 -33.75 -4.41 -18.45
CA ILE A 108 -33.83 -3.02 -18.02
C ILE A 108 -33.50 -2.09 -19.20
N HIS A 109 -34.48 -1.32 -19.67
CA HIS A 109 -34.34 -0.46 -20.84
C HIS A 109 -33.90 0.99 -20.51
N SER A 110 -33.82 1.35 -19.22
CA SER A 110 -33.47 2.71 -18.78
C SER A 110 -31.99 2.81 -18.43
N ALA A 111 -31.27 3.69 -19.14
CA ALA A 111 -29.84 3.95 -18.91
C ALA A 111 -29.54 4.42 -17.48
N LEU A 112 -30.44 5.20 -16.86
CA LEU A 112 -30.27 5.67 -15.48
C LEU A 112 -30.33 4.51 -14.48
N ILE A 113 -31.24 3.55 -14.68
CA ILE A 113 -31.38 2.39 -13.81
C ILE A 113 -30.20 1.44 -14.00
N SER A 114 -29.74 1.23 -15.24
CA SER A 114 -28.55 0.41 -15.52
C SER A 114 -27.31 0.97 -14.82
N ASN A 115 -27.05 2.27 -14.94
CA ASN A 115 -25.91 2.93 -14.29
C ASN A 115 -25.97 2.85 -12.75
N LEU A 116 -27.17 3.00 -12.17
CA LEU A 116 -27.34 2.87 -10.72
C LEU A 116 -27.08 1.45 -10.25
N VAL A 117 -27.59 0.45 -10.99
CA VAL A 117 -27.38 -0.97 -10.69
C VAL A 117 -25.91 -1.34 -10.83
N GLU A 118 -25.20 -0.84 -11.84
CA GLU A 118 -23.75 -1.03 -11.97
C GLU A 118 -23.00 -0.50 -10.75
N GLY A 119 -23.31 0.73 -10.33
CA GLY A 119 -22.67 1.34 -9.16
C GLY A 119 -22.89 0.52 -7.89
N VAL A 120 -24.12 0.03 -7.68
CA VAL A 120 -24.48 -0.83 -6.53
C VAL A 120 -23.74 -2.17 -6.58
N ILE A 121 -23.68 -2.83 -7.74
CA ILE A 121 -22.96 -4.10 -7.91
C ILE A 121 -21.47 -3.91 -7.62
N ARG A 122 -20.86 -2.86 -8.16
CA ARG A 122 -19.44 -2.55 -7.96
C ARG A 122 -19.12 -2.28 -6.49
N LEU A 123 -19.95 -1.47 -5.81
CA LEU A 123 -19.81 -1.19 -4.39
C LEU A 123 -20.01 -2.45 -3.54
N GLY A 124 -21.02 -3.25 -3.86
CA GLY A 124 -21.31 -4.51 -3.17
C GLY A 124 -20.15 -5.50 -3.27
N LEU A 125 -19.59 -5.69 -4.47
CA LEU A 125 -18.42 -6.54 -4.69
C LEU A 125 -17.20 -6.04 -3.91
N PHE A 126 -16.97 -4.72 -3.88
CA PHE A 126 -15.87 -4.14 -3.13
C PHE A 126 -15.99 -4.39 -1.62
N ILE A 127 -17.19 -4.16 -1.05
CA ILE A 127 -17.45 -4.41 0.37
C ILE A 127 -17.32 -5.90 0.69
N ALA A 128 -17.90 -6.77 -0.14
CA ALA A 128 -17.82 -8.22 0.04
C ALA A 128 -16.39 -8.73 0.01
N TYR A 129 -15.55 -8.21 -0.89
CA TYR A 129 -14.13 -8.52 -0.94
C TYR A 129 -13.40 -8.12 0.34
N ILE A 130 -13.56 -6.87 0.80
CA ILE A 130 -12.93 -6.39 2.04
C ILE A 130 -13.35 -7.25 3.24
N ALA A 131 -14.65 -7.52 3.35
CA ALA A 131 -15.17 -8.39 4.40
C ALA A 131 -14.55 -9.79 4.32
N GLY A 132 -14.43 -10.36 3.12
CA GLY A 132 -13.85 -11.68 2.88
C GLY A 132 -12.37 -11.75 3.30
N ILE A 133 -11.55 -10.80 2.86
CA ILE A 133 -10.12 -10.79 3.23
C ILE A 133 -9.93 -10.46 4.72
N GLY A 134 -10.82 -9.68 5.33
CA GLY A 134 -10.78 -9.37 6.76
C GLY A 134 -11.03 -10.58 7.66
N LEU A 135 -11.62 -11.65 7.13
CA LEU A 135 -11.80 -12.91 7.86
C LEU A 135 -10.52 -13.76 7.89
N TRP A 136 -9.53 -13.48 7.05
CA TRP A 136 -8.28 -14.24 7.04
C TRP A 136 -7.43 -13.95 8.28
N PRO A 137 -6.92 -15.00 8.97
CA PRO A 137 -6.19 -14.86 10.23
C PRO A 137 -4.99 -13.92 10.18
N ASP A 138 -4.33 -13.82 9.03
CA ASP A 138 -3.14 -12.98 8.85
C ASP A 138 -3.51 -11.50 8.69
N VAL A 139 -4.66 -11.21 8.07
CA VAL A 139 -5.21 -9.86 7.93
C VAL A 139 -5.88 -9.39 9.23
N LYS A 140 -6.54 -10.31 9.95
CA LYS A 140 -7.24 -10.02 11.22
C LYS A 140 -6.30 -9.60 12.36
N ARG A 141 -5.00 -9.89 12.25
CA ARG A 141 -3.96 -9.55 13.24
C ARG A 141 -3.45 -8.11 13.14
N VAL A 142 -3.88 -7.38 12.11
CA VAL A 142 -3.52 -5.99 11.83
C VAL A 142 -4.73 -5.10 12.06
#